data_AF-A0A021VTA3-F1
#
_entry.id   AF-A0A021VTA3-F1
#
_cell.length_a   1.000
_cell.length_b   1.000
_cell.length_c   1.000
_cell.angle_alpha   90.00
_cell.angle_beta   90.00
_cell.angle_gamma   90.00
#
_symmetry.space_group_name_H-M   'P 1'
#
loop_
_entity.id
_entity.type
_entity.pdbx_description
1 polymer ?
#
loop_
_entity_poly.entity_id
_entity_poly.type
_entity_poly.pdbx_seq_one_letter_code
_entity_poly.pdbx_strand_id
1 'polypeptide(L)'
;MYDAIVLAGGRGERLGGFGKAHIPVAGRPLLEHALDAVAAARAVVVVAPPGTAPEGVRSTFEDPPLGGPVAGIAAGLAELPADDDVPVVVLACDVPGAAPAVPLLLEALRADAGADGATVVDAEGRRQTLVAVYRGAALRAAVRRLDTEGGVDGVSVRRLVVDLRTIGVADPAGSPVSRWVRIQSVESTQSTTCAACSPSRTSDSTDGEIIGAPTILTSFCSAHSSDSARPALALSTMKRSKSCGRGARGSASAAAETSQ
;
A
#
# COMPACT_ATOMS: atom_id res chain seq x y z
N MET A 1 -2.94 24.53 1.58
CA MET A 1 -2.24 23.74 0.54
C MET A 1 -1.22 22.83 1.23
N TYR A 2 -0.98 21.64 0.69
CA TYR A 2 -0.01 20.66 1.17
C TYR A 2 0.38 19.71 0.02
N ASP A 3 1.50 19.03 0.14
CA ASP A 3 1.90 17.93 -0.74
C ASP A 3 1.79 16.58 0.01
N ALA A 4 1.77 15.47 -0.72
CA ALA A 4 1.63 14.15 -0.12
C ALA A 4 2.59 13.11 -0.69
N ILE A 5 3.09 12.26 0.20
CA ILE A 5 3.85 11.03 -0.10
C ILE A 5 3.03 9.85 0.43
N VAL A 6 2.68 8.92 -0.45
CA VAL A 6 1.98 7.68 -0.09
C VAL A 6 2.95 6.51 -0.22
N LEU A 7 3.31 5.90 0.90
CA LEU A 7 4.22 4.76 0.97
C LEU A 7 3.45 3.45 0.75
N ALA A 8 3.75 2.78 -0.35
CA ALA A 8 3.11 1.53 -0.78
C ALA A 8 4.12 0.40 -1.08
N GLY A 9 5.40 0.58 -0.72
CA GLY A 9 6.51 -0.36 -0.96
C GLY A 9 6.65 -1.57 -0.02
N GLY A 10 5.58 -1.98 0.68
CA GLY A 10 5.65 -3.10 1.64
C GLY A 10 5.74 -4.48 0.96
N ARG A 11 6.73 -5.29 1.38
CA ARG A 11 7.07 -6.62 0.82
C ARG A 11 5.92 -7.62 0.68
N GLY A 12 4.85 -7.52 1.49
CA GLY A 12 3.73 -8.47 1.42
C GLY A 12 4.20 -9.94 1.48
N GLU A 13 5.34 -10.24 2.11
CA GLU A 13 6.00 -11.55 2.06
C GLU A 13 5.09 -12.68 2.56
N ARG A 14 4.22 -12.35 3.53
CA ARG A 14 3.20 -13.26 4.08
C ARG A 14 1.92 -13.35 3.25
N LEU A 15 1.79 -12.52 2.21
CA LEU A 15 0.67 -12.43 1.27
C LEU A 15 1.06 -12.97 -0.12
N GLY A 16 2.09 -13.82 -0.20
CA GLY A 16 2.52 -14.44 -1.45
C GLY A 16 3.19 -13.48 -2.43
N GLY A 17 3.75 -12.37 -1.96
CA GLY A 17 4.43 -11.38 -2.79
C GLY A 17 3.49 -10.37 -3.47
N PHE A 18 2.18 -10.45 -3.23
CA PHE A 18 1.26 -9.39 -3.60
C PHE A 18 1.46 -8.19 -2.67
N GLY A 19 1.89 -7.06 -3.25
CA GLY A 19 2.10 -5.82 -2.50
C GLY A 19 0.84 -5.37 -1.78
N LYS A 20 0.99 -4.95 -0.51
CA LYS A 20 -0.13 -4.54 0.38
C LYS A 20 -1.09 -3.54 -0.29
N ALA A 21 -0.59 -2.71 -1.20
CA ALA A 21 -1.35 -1.72 -1.97
C ALA A 21 -2.64 -2.25 -2.61
N HIS A 22 -2.65 -3.51 -3.07
CA HIS A 22 -3.77 -4.10 -3.81
C HIS A 22 -4.80 -4.84 -2.94
N ILE A 23 -4.56 -4.97 -1.63
CA ILE A 23 -5.48 -5.67 -0.73
C ILE A 23 -6.82 -4.92 -0.72
N PRO A 24 -7.95 -5.57 -1.01
CA PRO A 24 -9.24 -4.91 -1.00
C PRO A 24 -9.75 -4.71 0.44
N VAL A 25 -10.18 -3.50 0.73
CA VAL A 25 -10.91 -3.10 1.94
C VAL A 25 -12.20 -2.42 1.51
N ALA A 26 -13.34 -2.91 2.02
CA ALA A 26 -14.66 -2.43 1.60
C ALA A 26 -14.83 -2.41 0.06
N GLY A 27 -14.26 -3.40 -0.63
CA GLY A 27 -14.35 -3.55 -2.09
C GLY A 27 -13.35 -2.71 -2.90
N ARG A 28 -12.46 -1.95 -2.27
CA ARG A 28 -11.47 -1.09 -2.95
C ARG A 28 -10.04 -1.34 -2.45
N PRO A 29 -9.01 -1.30 -3.32
CA PRO A 29 -7.61 -1.43 -2.92
C PRO A 29 -7.19 -0.46 -1.81
N LEU A 30 -6.34 -0.90 -0.89
CA LEU A 30 -5.74 -0.07 0.16
C LEU A 30 -5.11 1.23 -0.38
N LEU A 31 -4.42 1.16 -1.51
CA LEU A 31 -3.82 2.33 -2.15
C LEU A 31 -4.87 3.38 -2.55
N GLU A 32 -6.04 2.97 -3.02
CA GLU A 32 -7.10 3.93 -3.38
C GLU A 32 -7.62 4.69 -2.15
N HIS A 33 -7.78 4.01 -1.01
CA HIS A 33 -8.17 4.69 0.24
C HIS A 33 -7.13 5.72 0.68
N ALA A 34 -5.84 5.42 0.51
CA ALA A 34 -4.76 6.35 0.83
C ALA A 34 -4.73 7.54 -0.14
N LEU A 35 -4.98 7.32 -1.44
CA LEU A 35 -5.06 8.39 -2.43
C LEU A 35 -6.26 9.31 -2.19
N ASP A 36 -7.43 8.76 -1.85
CA ASP A 36 -8.61 9.54 -1.48
C ASP A 36 -8.33 10.44 -0.26
N ALA A 37 -7.59 9.93 0.74
CA ALA A 37 -7.21 10.69 1.92
C ALA A 37 -6.39 11.96 1.60
N VAL A 38 -5.67 11.97 0.48
CA VAL A 38 -4.82 13.08 0.04
C VAL A 38 -5.28 13.70 -1.27
N ALA A 39 -6.53 13.48 -1.68
CA ALA A 39 -7.06 14.00 -2.94
C ALA A 39 -7.04 15.54 -3.05
N ALA A 40 -6.96 16.24 -1.91
CA ALA A 40 -6.84 17.70 -1.83
C ALA A 40 -5.39 18.21 -1.82
N ALA A 41 -4.40 17.33 -1.92
CA ALA A 41 -2.99 17.71 -2.02
C ALA A 41 -2.74 18.44 -3.35
N ARG A 42 -1.81 19.39 -3.33
CA ARG A 42 -1.32 20.06 -4.55
C ARG A 42 -0.55 19.08 -5.43
N ALA A 43 0.29 18.25 -4.82
CA ALA A 43 1.04 17.20 -5.49
C ALA A 43 1.00 15.92 -4.64
N VAL A 44 0.89 14.77 -5.31
CA VAL A 44 0.90 13.44 -4.68
C VAL A 44 1.95 12.59 -5.38
N VAL A 45 2.80 11.93 -4.59
CA VAL A 45 3.75 10.92 -5.07
C VAL A 45 3.47 9.60 -4.37
N VAL A 46 3.25 8.55 -5.15
CA VAL A 46 3.17 7.17 -4.66
C VAL A 46 4.54 6.54 -4.71
N VAL A 47 5.04 6.06 -3.57
CA VAL A 47 6.32 5.34 -3.48
C VAL A 47 6.03 3.84 -3.44
N ALA A 48 6.21 3.17 -4.57
CA ALA A 48 5.83 1.78 -4.76
C ALA A 48 6.59 1.15 -5.95
N PRO A 49 6.67 -0.20 -6.03
CA PRO A 49 7.22 -0.87 -7.19
C PRO A 49 6.53 -0.43 -8.50
N PRO A 50 7.26 -0.39 -9.63
CA PRO A 50 6.72 0.01 -10.92
C PRO A 50 5.42 -0.74 -11.26
N GLY A 51 4.42 -0.01 -11.76
CA GLY A 51 3.10 -0.54 -12.12
C GLY A 51 2.10 -0.70 -10.97
N THR A 52 2.46 -0.31 -9.74
CA THR A 52 1.55 -0.35 -8.58
C THR A 52 0.60 0.85 -8.53
N ALA A 53 1.07 2.04 -8.92
CA ALA A 53 0.26 3.26 -8.87
C ALA A 53 -0.74 3.30 -10.05
N PRO A 54 -1.95 3.89 -9.85
CA PRO A 54 -2.89 4.13 -10.94
C PRO A 54 -2.29 5.02 -12.04
N GLU A 55 -2.79 4.87 -13.26
CA GLU A 55 -2.39 5.71 -14.39
C GLU A 55 -2.60 7.21 -14.08
N GLY A 56 -1.64 8.05 -14.45
CA GLY A 56 -1.68 9.49 -14.21
C GLY A 56 -1.25 9.93 -12.80
N VAL A 57 -1.05 9.01 -11.85
CA VAL A 57 -0.50 9.32 -10.54
C VAL A 57 1.02 9.25 -10.58
N ARG A 58 1.70 10.33 -10.19
CA ARG A 58 3.17 10.34 -10.11
C ARG A 58 3.62 9.28 -9.11
N SER A 59 4.57 8.47 -9.52
CA SER A 59 5.13 7.42 -8.67
C SER A 59 6.64 7.33 -8.81
N THR A 60 7.25 6.80 -7.77
CA THR A 60 8.68 6.51 -7.68
C THR A 60 8.89 5.27 -6.83
N PHE A 61 10.12 4.78 -6.77
CA PHE A 61 10.50 3.66 -5.93
C PHE A 61 11.88 3.92 -5.37
N GLU A 62 12.13 3.49 -4.13
CA GLU A 62 13.45 3.62 -3.54
C GLU A 62 14.51 2.79 -4.29
N ASP A 63 15.73 3.33 -4.38
CA ASP A 63 16.90 2.67 -4.95
C ASP A 63 18.08 2.78 -3.96
N PRO A 64 18.64 1.67 -3.46
CA PRO A 64 18.24 0.28 -3.73
C PRO A 64 16.84 -0.04 -3.18
N PRO A 65 16.13 -1.01 -3.81
CA PRO A 65 14.82 -1.43 -3.34
C PRO A 65 14.93 -1.99 -1.92
N LEU A 66 13.86 -1.85 -1.14
CA LEU A 66 13.76 -2.37 0.24
C LEU A 66 14.57 -1.58 1.27
N GLY A 67 14.98 -0.35 0.97
CA GLY A 67 15.65 0.53 1.92
C GLY A 67 14.77 1.02 3.07
N GLY A 68 13.51 0.61 3.10
CA GLY A 68 12.58 0.89 4.19
C GLY A 68 11.89 2.25 4.06
N PRO A 69 11.11 2.64 5.08
CA PRO A 69 10.21 3.78 4.98
C PRO A 69 10.94 5.12 4.81
N VAL A 70 12.15 5.28 5.36
CA VAL A 70 12.90 6.53 5.22
C VAL A 70 13.49 6.68 3.82
N ALA A 71 14.02 5.61 3.23
CA ALA A 71 14.42 5.60 1.81
C ALA A 71 13.22 5.93 0.90
N GLY A 72 12.05 5.38 1.21
CA GLY A 72 10.82 5.71 0.48
C GLY A 72 10.41 7.19 0.63
N ILE A 73 10.47 7.76 1.83
CA ILE A 73 10.21 9.19 2.05
C ILE A 73 11.21 10.05 1.26
N ALA A 74 12.50 9.69 1.28
CA ALA A 74 13.53 10.41 0.53
C ALA A 74 13.26 10.39 -0.98
N ALA A 75 12.93 9.21 -1.54
CA ALA A 75 12.54 9.07 -2.95
C ALA A 75 11.28 9.90 -3.28
N GLY A 76 10.26 9.86 -2.42
CA GLY A 76 9.05 10.67 -2.59
C GLY A 76 9.32 12.18 -2.55
N LEU A 77 10.18 12.65 -1.65
CA LEU A 77 10.55 14.07 -1.54
C LEU A 77 11.33 14.58 -2.76
N ALA A 78 12.12 13.73 -3.41
CA ALA A 78 12.85 14.07 -4.62
C ALA A 78 11.91 14.33 -5.81
N GLU A 79 10.73 13.71 -5.80
CA GLU A 79 9.71 13.86 -6.84
C GLU A 79 8.69 14.98 -6.58
N LEU A 80 8.58 15.44 -5.34
CA LEU A 80 7.73 16.57 -4.97
C LEU A 80 8.37 17.90 -5.37
N PRO A 81 7.58 18.95 -5.67
CA PRO A 81 8.09 20.30 -5.86
C PRO A 81 8.98 20.72 -4.68
N ALA A 82 10.15 21.28 -4.99
CA ALA A 82 11.10 21.77 -3.99
C ALA A 82 10.60 23.09 -3.37
N ASP A 83 9.61 22.98 -2.51
CA ASP A 83 8.91 24.09 -1.85
C ASP A 83 8.90 23.83 -0.34
N ASP A 84 9.77 24.54 0.38
CA ASP A 84 10.04 24.33 1.80
C ASP A 84 8.90 24.81 2.71
N ASP A 85 8.08 25.75 2.22
CA ASP A 85 6.95 26.34 2.94
C ASP A 85 5.68 25.48 2.86
N VAL A 86 5.64 24.54 1.92
CA VAL A 86 4.50 23.62 1.76
C VAL A 86 4.67 22.41 2.68
N PRO A 87 3.70 22.14 3.58
CA PRO A 87 3.77 20.96 4.44
C PRO A 87 3.57 19.68 3.62
N VAL A 88 4.22 18.61 4.06
CA VAL A 88 4.18 17.29 3.42
C VAL A 88 3.45 16.30 4.32
N VAL A 89 2.35 15.75 3.82
CA VAL A 89 1.63 14.64 4.43
C VAL A 89 2.32 13.33 4.03
N VAL A 90 2.63 12.48 5.00
CA VAL A 90 3.21 11.15 4.78
C VAL A 90 2.22 10.11 5.26
N LEU A 91 1.75 9.25 4.35
CA LEU A 91 0.79 8.17 4.62
C LEU A 91 1.35 6.81 4.21
N ALA A 92 1.34 5.84 5.12
CA ALA A 92 1.42 4.43 4.75
C ALA A 92 0.08 3.96 4.15
N CYS A 93 0.13 3.16 3.08
CA CYS A 93 -1.08 2.70 2.40
C CYS A 93 -1.92 1.70 3.22
N ASP A 94 -1.36 1.10 4.28
CA ASP A 94 -2.04 0.11 5.12
C ASP A 94 -2.91 0.71 6.23
N VAL A 95 -3.20 2.01 6.13
CA VAL A 95 -4.13 2.73 7.01
C VAL A 95 -5.30 3.30 6.19
N PRO A 96 -6.25 2.46 5.73
CA PRO A 96 -7.38 2.92 4.90
C PRO A 96 -8.34 3.86 5.66
N GLY A 97 -8.14 4.02 6.97
CA GLY A 97 -8.87 4.98 7.80
C GLY A 97 -8.26 6.37 7.91
N ALA A 98 -7.16 6.68 7.21
CA ALA A 98 -6.39 7.90 7.43
C ALA A 98 -7.09 9.21 6.99
N ALA A 99 -8.09 9.13 6.10
CA ALA A 99 -8.71 10.32 5.50
C ALA A 99 -9.21 11.38 6.51
N PRO A 100 -9.93 11.02 7.60
CA PRO A 100 -10.37 12.01 8.59
C PRO A 100 -9.22 12.64 9.39
N ALA A 101 -8.06 11.98 9.48
CA ALA A 101 -6.92 12.47 10.25
C ALA A 101 -6.16 13.59 9.53
N VAL A 102 -6.07 13.55 8.19
CA VAL A 102 -5.33 14.53 7.39
C VAL A 102 -5.70 15.99 7.70
N PRO A 103 -6.99 16.41 7.69
CA PRO A 103 -7.33 17.79 8.03
C PRO A 103 -6.99 18.18 9.48
N LEU A 104 -7.17 17.26 10.44
CA LEU A 104 -6.84 17.49 11.85
C LEU A 104 -5.34 17.67 12.09
N LEU A 105 -4.53 16.87 11.40
CA LEU A 105 -3.07 16.98 11.43
C LEU A 105 -2.61 18.32 10.85
N LEU A 106 -3.18 18.72 9.72
CA LEU A 106 -2.89 20.01 9.08
C LEU A 106 -3.30 21.19 9.96
N GLU A 107 -4.45 21.12 10.63
CA GLU A 107 -4.90 22.13 11.58
C GLU A 107 -3.97 22.23 12.78
N ALA A 108 -3.61 21.10 13.39
CA ALA A 108 -2.68 21.05 14.53
C ALA A 108 -1.31 21.65 14.18
N LEU A 109 -0.77 21.34 12.99
CA LEU A 109 0.49 21.92 12.53
C LEU A 109 0.40 23.44 12.29
N ARG A 110 -0.74 23.94 11.82
CA ARG A 110 -0.95 25.39 11.62
C ARG A 110 -1.10 26.14 12.95
N ALA A 111 -1.76 25.52 13.93
CA ALA A 111 -1.98 26.11 15.23
C ALA A 111 -0.68 26.33 16.03
N ASP A 112 0.39 25.60 15.69
CA ASP A 112 1.67 25.70 16.37
C ASP A 112 2.83 25.98 15.40
N ALA A 113 3.23 27.26 15.34
CA ALA A 113 4.30 27.73 14.47
C ALA A 113 5.66 27.08 14.79
N GLY A 114 5.90 26.65 16.04
CA GLY A 114 7.17 26.04 16.44
C GLY A 114 7.23 24.53 16.27
N ALA A 115 6.17 23.89 15.77
CA ALA A 115 6.14 22.44 15.56
C ALA A 115 6.66 22.08 14.17
N ASP A 116 7.47 21.05 14.08
CA ASP A 116 8.01 20.53 12.82
C ASP A 116 7.05 19.53 12.16
N GLY A 117 6.10 18.99 12.92
CA GLY A 117 5.08 18.09 12.40
C GLY A 117 3.98 17.77 13.40
N ALA A 118 2.96 17.08 12.91
CA ALA A 118 1.89 16.49 13.70
C ALA A 118 1.70 15.03 13.27
N THR A 119 1.41 14.15 14.23
CA THR A 119 1.22 12.70 14.00
C THR A 119 0.02 12.19 14.78
N VAL A 120 -0.68 11.20 14.23
CA VAL A 120 -1.75 10.52 14.96
C VAL A 120 -1.17 9.77 16.15
N VAL A 121 -1.85 9.86 17.29
CA VAL A 121 -1.61 9.05 18.48
C VAL A 121 -2.78 8.09 18.65
N ASP A 122 -2.50 6.79 18.61
CA ASP A 122 -3.53 5.77 18.79
C ASP A 122 -4.02 5.67 20.25
N ALA A 123 -5.04 4.85 20.48
CA ALA A 123 -5.64 4.67 21.80
C ALA A 123 -4.66 4.09 22.84
N GLU A 124 -3.57 3.45 22.39
CA GLU A 124 -2.51 2.93 23.25
C GLU A 124 -1.37 3.95 23.47
N GLY A 125 -1.52 5.19 22.98
CA GLY A 125 -0.54 6.25 23.11
C GLY A 125 0.62 6.16 22.13
N ARG A 126 0.57 5.28 21.12
CA ARG A 126 1.65 5.12 20.14
C ARG A 126 1.48 6.12 19.01
N ARG A 127 2.60 6.72 18.60
CA ARG A 127 2.67 7.67 17.49
C ARG A 127 2.73 6.93 16.16
N GLN A 128 1.78 7.21 15.29
CA GLN A 128 1.73 6.71 13.92
C GLN A 128 2.53 7.65 13.02
N THR A 129 3.86 7.51 13.05
CA THR A 129 4.79 8.40 12.32
C THR A 129 4.64 8.37 10.79
N LEU A 130 3.91 7.40 10.24
CA LEU A 130 3.53 7.33 8.83
C LEU A 130 2.04 7.63 8.60
N VAL A 131 1.40 8.28 9.57
CA VAL A 131 0.12 8.98 9.45
C VAL A 131 0.33 10.36 10.06
N ALA A 132 1.06 11.19 9.32
CA ALA A 132 1.63 12.41 9.83
C ALA A 132 1.70 13.51 8.76
N VAL A 133 1.85 14.74 9.23
CA VAL A 133 2.22 15.89 8.40
C VAL A 133 3.48 16.52 8.99
N TYR A 134 4.39 16.94 8.12
CA TYR A 134 5.63 17.61 8.48
C TYR A 134 5.74 18.94 7.74
N ARG A 135 6.46 19.91 8.32
CA ARG A 135 6.93 21.06 7.55
C ARG A 135 7.90 20.57 6.48
N GLY A 136 7.73 21.04 5.23
CA GLY A 136 8.58 20.63 4.11
C GLY A 136 10.06 20.84 4.40
N ALA A 137 10.41 22.05 4.85
CA ALA A 137 11.77 22.41 5.26
C ALA A 137 12.37 21.45 6.30
N ALA A 138 11.63 21.16 7.38
CA ALA A 138 12.10 20.33 8.48
C ALA A 138 12.29 18.86 8.06
N LEU A 139 11.34 18.32 7.27
CA LEU A 139 11.44 16.96 6.76
C LEU A 139 12.61 16.78 5.80
N ARG A 140 12.79 17.72 4.86
CA ARG A 140 13.93 17.71 3.93
C ARG A 140 15.26 17.88 4.66
N ALA A 141 15.33 18.73 5.68
CA ALA A 141 16.52 18.89 6.52
C ALA A 141 16.86 17.60 7.28
N ALA A 142 15.85 16.92 7.83
CA ALA A 142 16.04 15.65 8.52
C ALA A 142 16.59 14.55 7.59
N VAL A 143 16.07 14.46 6.35
CA VAL A 143 16.61 13.54 5.33
C VAL A 143 18.06 13.89 4.98
N ARG A 144 18.36 15.16 4.69
CA ARG A 144 19.73 15.60 4.39
C ARG A 144 20.72 15.29 5.53
N ARG A 145 20.28 15.43 6.79
CA ARG A 145 21.11 15.05 7.95
C ARG A 145 21.48 13.56 7.90
N LEU A 146 20.52 12.69 7.62
CA LEU A 146 20.77 11.26 7.51
C LEU A 146 21.74 10.92 6.36
N ASP A 147 21.62 11.61 5.22
CA ASP A 147 22.57 11.46 4.12
C ASP A 147 24.01 11.78 4.55
N THR A 148 24.21 12.78 5.40
CA THR A 148 25.55 13.10 5.96
C THR A 148 26.03 12.10 7.03
N GLU A 149 25.13 11.33 7.64
CA GLU A 149 25.42 10.35 8.71
C GLU A 149 25.60 8.92 8.20
N GLY A 150 25.44 8.67 6.90
CA GLY A 150 25.59 7.34 6.30
C GLY A 150 24.47 6.90 5.36
N GLY A 151 23.51 7.79 5.06
CA GLY A 151 22.43 7.53 4.10
C GLY A 151 21.07 7.24 4.75
N VAL A 152 20.08 7.02 3.90
CA VAL A 152 18.68 6.73 4.27
C VAL A 152 18.31 5.25 4.23
N ASP A 153 19.20 4.40 3.72
CA ASP A 153 18.98 2.96 3.55
C ASP A 153 18.88 2.24 4.91
N GLY A 154 17.83 1.44 5.09
CA GLY A 154 17.55 0.70 6.33
C GLY A 154 17.21 1.59 7.54
N VAL A 155 17.09 2.90 7.37
CA VAL A 155 16.86 3.82 8.50
C VAL A 155 15.40 3.75 8.96
N SER A 156 15.22 3.63 10.28
CA SER A 156 13.89 3.67 10.88
C SER A 156 13.30 5.08 10.90
N VAL A 157 11.98 5.21 10.74
CA VAL A 157 11.28 6.51 10.84
C VAL A 157 11.51 7.18 12.19
N ARG A 158 11.69 6.40 13.26
CA ARG A 158 12.04 6.92 14.60
C ARG A 158 13.33 7.74 14.56
N ARG A 159 14.33 7.31 13.79
CA ARG A 159 15.61 8.03 13.65
C ARG A 159 15.48 9.27 12.77
N LEU A 160 14.59 9.26 11.78
CA LEU A 160 14.27 10.44 10.97
C LEU A 160 13.64 11.55 11.82
N VAL A 161 12.67 11.20 12.68
CA VAL A 161 11.86 12.18 13.41
C VAL A 161 12.36 12.52 14.81
N VAL A 162 13.49 11.94 15.25
CA VAL A 162 13.97 12.07 16.64
C VAL A 162 14.25 13.52 17.05
N ASP A 163 14.72 14.33 16.11
CA ASP A 163 15.06 15.75 16.35
C ASP A 163 13.93 16.70 15.95
N LEU A 164 12.80 16.16 15.48
CA LEU A 164 11.63 16.96 15.08
C LEU A 164 10.68 17.14 16.24
N ARG A 165 10.25 18.38 16.50
CA ARG A 165 9.21 18.65 17.49
C ARG A 165 7.84 18.30 16.91
N THR A 166 7.35 17.10 17.23
CA THR A 166 6.07 16.59 16.71
C THR A 166 4.93 16.64 17.71
N ILE A 167 3.81 17.23 17.30
CA ILE A 167 2.56 17.25 18.09
C ILE A 167 1.82 15.93 17.91
N GLY A 168 1.28 15.40 19.01
CA GLY A 168 0.38 14.24 18.96
C GLY A 168 -1.07 14.71 18.78
N VAL A 169 -1.74 14.23 17.75
CA VAL A 169 -3.18 14.43 17.54
C VAL A 169 -3.86 13.13 17.91
N ALA A 170 -4.71 13.16 18.94
CA ALA A 170 -5.43 11.97 19.38
C ALA A 170 -6.30 11.44 18.24
N ASP A 171 -6.19 10.15 17.95
CA ASP A 171 -7.15 9.50 17.08
C ASP A 171 -8.53 9.53 17.77
N PRO A 172 -9.58 10.11 17.16
CA PRO A 172 -10.90 10.09 17.78
C PRO A 172 -11.32 8.64 18.02
N ALA A 173 -11.69 8.31 19.27
CA ALA A 173 -12.02 6.95 19.67
C ALA A 173 -13.07 6.34 18.71
N GLY A 174 -12.71 5.25 18.02
CA GLY A 174 -13.57 4.58 17.03
C GLY A 174 -13.28 4.93 15.56
N SER A 175 -12.28 5.78 15.30
CA SER A 175 -11.79 6.07 13.94
C SER A 175 -11.28 4.79 13.24
N PRO A 176 -11.41 4.71 11.91
CA PRO A 176 -10.83 3.61 11.16
C PRO A 176 -9.30 3.52 11.29
N VAL A 177 -8.56 4.59 11.63
CA VAL A 177 -7.11 4.50 11.91
C VAL A 177 -6.83 3.55 13.09
N SER A 178 -7.40 3.80 14.27
CA SER A 178 -7.23 2.93 15.45
C SER A 178 -7.77 1.52 15.25
N ARG A 179 -8.86 1.35 14.50
CA ARG A 179 -9.38 0.01 14.17
C ARG A 179 -8.38 -0.80 13.33
N TRP A 180 -7.76 -0.19 12.33
CA TRP A 180 -6.81 -0.86 11.45
C TRP A 180 -5.44 -1.10 12.12
N VAL A 181 -4.96 -0.16 12.93
CA VAL A 181 -3.75 -0.34 13.77
C VAL A 181 -3.90 -1.53 14.73
N ARG A 182 -5.11 -1.74 15.27
CA ARG A 182 -5.40 -2.91 16.12
C ARG A 182 -5.25 -4.22 15.35
N ILE A 183 -5.75 -4.30 14.11
CA ILE A 183 -5.64 -5.52 13.27
C ILE A 183 -4.17 -5.87 13.03
N GLN A 184 -3.33 -4.90 12.66
CA GLN A 184 -1.88 -5.12 12.46
C GLN A 184 -1.19 -5.64 13.73
N SER A 185 -1.56 -5.12 14.91
CA SER A 185 -0.94 -5.53 16.19
C SER A 185 -1.29 -6.98 16.57
N VAL A 186 -2.49 -7.45 16.21
CA VAL A 186 -2.91 -8.85 16.45
C VAL A 186 -2.18 -9.80 15.50
N GLU A 187 -1.96 -9.40 14.24
CA GLU A 187 -1.20 -10.18 13.25
C GLU A 187 0.30 -10.26 13.56
N SER A 188 0.88 -9.23 14.18
CA SER A 188 2.29 -9.26 14.62
C SER A 188 2.49 -10.09 15.88
N THR A 189 1.52 -10.13 16.80
CA THR A 189 1.64 -10.88 18.07
C THR A 189 1.49 -12.39 17.88
N GLN A 190 0.67 -12.83 16.91
CA GLN A 190 0.56 -14.26 16.55
C GLN A 190 1.82 -14.81 15.85
N SER A 191 2.76 -13.95 15.43
CA SER A 191 4.03 -14.38 14.84
C SER A 191 5.10 -14.79 15.87
N THR A 192 4.87 -14.64 17.18
CA THR A 192 5.88 -14.96 18.21
C THR A 192 5.71 -16.35 18.86
N THR A 193 4.62 -17.08 18.59
CA THR A 193 4.43 -18.46 19.09
C THR A 193 4.73 -19.50 18.03
N CYS A 194 6.02 -19.68 17.74
CA CYS A 194 6.56 -20.93 17.20
C CYS A 194 8.02 -21.06 17.64
N ALA A 195 8.23 -21.43 18.90
CA ALA A 195 9.51 -21.90 19.39
C ALA A 195 9.30 -23.14 20.27
N ALA A 196 9.07 -24.28 19.62
CA ALA A 196 9.42 -25.60 20.16
C ALA A 196 9.30 -26.66 19.06
N CYS A 197 10.35 -26.83 18.26
CA CYS A 197 10.79 -28.17 17.88
C CYS A 197 12.25 -28.10 17.41
N SER A 198 13.17 -28.40 18.32
CA SER A 198 14.57 -28.69 17.95
C SER A 198 14.66 -30.12 17.42
N PRO A 199 15.43 -30.41 16.36
CA PRO A 199 15.68 -31.78 15.96
C PRO A 199 16.96 -32.30 16.65
N SER A 200 16.82 -33.30 17.52
CA SER A 200 17.96 -34.12 17.95
C SER A 200 18.06 -35.38 17.10
N ARG A 201 19.28 -35.62 16.61
CA ARG A 201 19.72 -36.69 15.70
C ARG A 201 19.92 -38.06 16.38
N THR A 202 19.68 -39.11 15.56
CA THR A 202 20.42 -40.39 15.34
C THR A 202 20.60 -41.44 16.43
N SER A 203 20.17 -42.68 16.12
CA SER A 203 21.00 -43.89 15.86
C SER A 203 20.08 -45.00 15.31
N ASP A 204 20.31 -45.62 14.14
CA ASP A 204 21.10 -46.85 13.88
C ASP A 204 20.67 -48.03 14.79
N SER A 205 20.36 -49.27 14.38
CA SER A 205 20.62 -50.07 13.18
C SER A 205 19.72 -51.35 13.16
N THR A 206 19.72 -52.05 12.01
CA THR A 206 19.56 -53.51 11.75
C THR A 206 18.20 -54.24 11.85
N ASP A 207 17.85 -54.80 10.68
CA ASP A 207 17.30 -56.14 10.35
C ASP A 207 15.87 -56.56 10.73
N GLY A 208 15.13 -57.01 9.71
CA GLY A 208 14.19 -58.12 9.86
C GLY A 208 12.77 -57.95 9.30
N GLU A 209 12.57 -58.43 8.07
CA GLU A 209 11.44 -59.25 7.64
C GLU A 209 10.10 -58.62 7.18
N ILE A 210 9.57 -59.28 6.15
CA ILE A 210 8.49 -59.00 5.20
C ILE A 210 7.12 -59.24 5.89
N ILE A 211 6.05 -58.47 5.66
CA ILE A 211 4.90 -58.79 4.77
C ILE A 211 3.81 -57.71 5.00
N GLY A 212 3.21 -57.20 3.92
CA GLY A 212 1.82 -56.72 3.92
C GLY A 212 1.58 -55.25 3.52
N ALA A 213 1.39 -55.01 2.23
CA ALA A 213 0.64 -53.84 1.73
C ALA A 213 -0.86 -54.00 2.10
N PRO A 214 -1.67 -52.92 2.17
CA PRO A 214 -2.07 -52.22 0.94
C PRO A 214 -2.18 -50.68 1.02
N THR A 215 -2.02 -50.09 -0.15
CA THR A 215 -2.51 -48.78 -0.61
C THR A 215 -3.97 -48.52 -0.23
N ILE A 216 -4.29 -47.29 0.20
CA ILE A 216 -5.54 -46.52 -0.08
C ILE A 216 -5.31 -45.11 0.50
N LEU A 217 -5.14 -44.10 -0.36
CA LEU A 217 -6.17 -43.24 -0.94
C LEU A 217 -6.49 -42.05 -0.01
N THR A 218 -6.08 -40.88 -0.50
CA THR A 218 -6.54 -39.54 -0.09
C THR A 218 -8.04 -39.50 0.13
N SER A 219 -8.45 -39.15 1.35
CA SER A 219 -9.83 -38.84 1.68
C SER A 219 -10.08 -37.34 1.53
N PHE A 220 -10.98 -37.02 0.60
CA PHE A 220 -11.67 -35.76 0.44
C PHE A 220 -13.16 -36.02 0.69
N CYS A 221 -13.93 -34.95 0.92
CA CYS A 221 -15.37 -34.83 1.23
C CYS A 221 -15.75 -34.93 2.71
N SER A 222 -16.71 -34.16 3.22
CA SER A 222 -17.46 -32.97 2.80
C SER A 222 -18.54 -32.79 3.88
N ALA A 223 -19.00 -31.56 4.16
CA ALA A 223 -20.29 -31.39 4.82
C ALA A 223 -20.87 -29.98 4.58
N HIS A 224 -21.74 -29.82 3.58
CA HIS A 224 -23.21 -29.73 3.79
C HIS A 224 -23.92 -29.19 2.53
N SER A 225 -24.86 -30.01 2.06
CA SER A 225 -25.85 -29.69 1.03
C SER A 225 -27.01 -28.88 1.62
N SER A 226 -27.62 -28.04 0.79
CA SER A 226 -29.08 -27.99 0.72
C SER A 226 -29.53 -27.84 -0.73
N ASP A 227 -30.47 -28.71 -1.06
CA ASP A 227 -31.05 -29.02 -2.35
C ASP A 227 -32.35 -28.21 -2.53
N SER A 228 -32.64 -27.74 -3.74
CA SER A 228 -33.97 -27.90 -4.35
C SER A 228 -34.12 -27.21 -5.71
N ALA A 229 -34.53 -28.04 -6.67
CA ALA A 229 -35.50 -27.79 -7.73
C ALA A 229 -35.11 -26.95 -8.98
N ARG A 230 -34.82 -27.69 -10.06
CA ARG A 230 -35.20 -27.41 -11.46
C ARG A 230 -36.49 -28.21 -11.78
N PRO A 231 -37.33 -27.86 -12.78
CA PRO A 231 -37.00 -27.86 -14.23
C PRO A 231 -37.69 -26.69 -14.99
N ALA A 232 -37.66 -26.46 -16.31
CA ALA A 232 -37.37 -27.23 -17.50
C ALA A 232 -37.00 -26.28 -18.66
N LEU A 233 -36.39 -26.85 -19.71
CA LEU A 233 -36.07 -26.24 -21.00
C LEU A 233 -37.31 -25.94 -21.86
N ALA A 234 -37.23 -24.90 -22.71
CA ALA A 234 -37.81 -24.91 -24.05
C ALA A 234 -37.00 -24.00 -25.01
N LEU A 235 -36.46 -24.62 -26.06
CA LEU A 235 -35.90 -23.99 -27.25
C LEU A 235 -37.01 -23.33 -28.08
N SER A 236 -36.73 -22.20 -28.73
CA SER A 236 -37.13 -21.99 -30.14
C SER A 236 -36.39 -20.82 -30.84
N THR A 237 -35.71 -21.17 -31.93
CA THR A 237 -35.63 -20.48 -33.24
C THR A 237 -35.30 -18.97 -33.37
N MET A 238 -34.06 -18.71 -33.78
CA MET A 238 -33.67 -18.25 -35.14
C MET A 238 -34.43 -17.08 -35.79
N LYS A 239 -33.73 -15.94 -36.00
CA LYS A 239 -33.80 -15.13 -37.24
C LYS A 239 -32.49 -14.39 -37.47
N ARG A 240 -31.72 -14.84 -38.47
CA ARG A 240 -30.66 -14.07 -39.13
C ARG A 240 -31.33 -13.17 -40.17
N SER A 241 -30.96 -11.89 -40.22
CA SER A 241 -31.10 -11.09 -41.44
C SER A 241 -29.71 -10.54 -41.81
N LYS A 242 -29.32 -10.83 -43.05
CA LYS A 242 -28.25 -10.14 -43.78
C LYS A 242 -28.88 -8.93 -44.46
N SER A 243 -28.18 -7.81 -44.51
CA SER A 243 -28.21 -6.95 -45.69
C SER A 243 -26.81 -6.44 -45.98
N CYS A 244 -26.53 -6.39 -47.28
CA CYS A 244 -25.27 -6.09 -47.93
C CYS A 244 -25.40 -4.70 -48.56
N GLY A 245 -24.33 -3.91 -48.56
CA GLY A 245 -24.24 -2.65 -49.31
C GLY A 245 -22.77 -2.28 -49.52
N ARG A 246 -22.30 -2.43 -50.76
CA ARG A 246 -20.96 -2.09 -51.26
C ARG A 246 -20.91 -0.66 -51.80
N GLY A 247 -19.70 -0.11 -51.86
CA GLY A 247 -19.24 0.92 -52.81
C GLY A 247 -19.08 2.30 -52.16
N ALA A 248 -18.05 3.10 -52.41
CA ALA A 248 -17.03 3.08 -53.46
C ALA A 248 -15.78 3.88 -53.04
N ARG A 249 -14.73 3.74 -53.86
CA ARG A 249 -13.38 4.31 -53.76
C ARG A 249 -13.36 5.82 -54.02
N GLY A 250 -12.31 6.50 -53.56
CA GLY A 250 -11.92 7.82 -54.03
C GLY A 250 -10.64 8.32 -53.36
N SER A 251 -9.50 8.00 -53.97
CA SER A 251 -8.18 8.58 -53.75
C SER A 251 -8.07 9.98 -54.35
N ALA A 252 -7.33 10.91 -53.74
CA ALA A 252 -6.40 11.82 -54.44
C ALA A 252 -5.59 12.65 -53.44
N SER A 253 -4.27 12.68 -53.68
CA SER A 253 -3.31 13.56 -53.04
C SER A 253 -3.34 14.96 -53.64
N ALA A 254 -2.98 15.98 -52.87
CA ALA A 254 -2.35 17.19 -53.42
C ALA A 254 -1.47 17.85 -52.34
N ALA A 255 -0.17 17.79 -52.58
CA ALA A 255 0.84 18.70 -52.04
C ALA A 255 1.00 19.86 -53.04
N ALA A 256 1.24 21.08 -52.53
CA ALA A 256 1.93 22.24 -53.14
C ALA A 256 1.56 23.49 -52.30
N GLU A 257 2.51 24.12 -51.61
CA GLU A 257 3.16 25.41 -52.00
C GLU A 257 2.24 26.64 -51.78
N THR A 258 2.63 27.82 -51.30
CA THR A 258 3.92 28.46 -50.97
C THR A 258 3.61 29.84 -50.33
N SER A 259 4.56 30.35 -49.54
CA SER A 259 4.82 31.77 -49.16
C SER A 259 3.89 32.48 -48.15
N GLN A 260 4.48 32.81 -47.00
CA GLN A 260 5.14 34.11 -46.78
C GLN A 260 6.41 33.93 -45.94
#